data_AF-A0A1L9NW13-F1
#
_entry.id   AF-A0A1L9NW13-F1
#
_cell.length_a   1.000
_cell.length_b   1.000
_cell.length_c   1.000
_cell.angle_alpha   90.00
_cell.angle_beta   90.00
_cell.angle_gamma   90.00
#
_symmetry.space_group_name_H-M   'P 1'
#
loop_
_entity.id
_entity.type
_entity.pdbx_description
1 polymer ?
#
loop_
_entity_poly.entity_id
_entity_poly.type
_entity_poly.pdbx_seq_one_letter_code
_entity_poly.pdbx_strand_id
1 'polypeptide(L)' 'MSAVNWPDLMRAGMTSDEFWALTPSELMVMLGHGSGDAPMGRARLADLLRLYPDDARGATREMKAQNE' A
#
# COMPACT_ATOMS: atom_id res chain seq x y z
N MET A 1 -2.17 9.55 -8.18
CA MET A 1 -2.24 8.13 -7.78
C MET A 1 -3.27 7.48 -8.69
N SER A 2 -2.87 6.49 -9.50
CA SER A 2 -3.83 5.81 -10.39
C SER A 2 -4.73 4.89 -9.56
N ALA A 3 -6.03 4.91 -9.82
CA ALA A 3 -6.95 3.97 -9.19
C ALA A 3 -6.63 2.54 -9.63
N VAL A 4 -6.82 1.58 -8.72
CA VAL A 4 -6.67 0.14 -9.02
C VAL A 4 -7.76 -0.28 -10.00
N ASN A 5 -7.38 -0.96 -11.08
CA ASN A 5 -8.30 -1.34 -12.16
C ASN A 5 -9.03 -2.65 -11.82
N TRP A 6 -10.06 -2.56 -10.99
CA TRP A 6 -10.87 -3.70 -10.53
C TRP A 6 -11.45 -4.58 -11.64
N PRO A 7 -11.97 -4.04 -12.75
CA PRO A 7 -12.45 -4.87 -13.85
C PRO A 7 -11.41 -5.85 -14.40
N ASP A 8 -10.15 -5.44 -14.50
CA ASP A 8 -9.08 -6.28 -15.04
C ASP A 8 -8.64 -7.35 -14.03
N LEU A 9 -8.68 -7.04 -12.73
CA LEU A 9 -8.45 -8.02 -11.66
C LEU A 9 -9.56 -9.07 -11.58
N MET A 10 -10.82 -8.66 -11.74
CA MET A 10 -11.96 -9.59 -11.78
C MET A 10 -11.92 -10.49 -13.02
N ARG A 11 -11.46 -9.98 -14.17
CA ARG A 11 -11.22 -10.80 -15.38
C ARG A 11 -10.09 -11.81 -15.20
N ALA A 12 -9.12 -11.52 -14.35
CA ALA A 12 -8.10 -12.47 -13.92
C ALA A 12 -8.61 -13.49 -12.88
N GLY A 13 -9.89 -13.40 -12.48
CA GLY A 13 -10.54 -14.34 -11.56
C GLY A 13 -10.33 -14.05 -10.08
N MET A 14 -9.81 -12.87 -9.73
CA MET A 14 -9.54 -12.49 -8.34
C MET A 14 -10.67 -11.64 -7.77
N THR A 15 -11.19 -12.04 -6.61
CA THR A 15 -12.18 -11.26 -5.84
C THR A 15 -11.51 -10.20 -4.96
N SER A 16 -12.29 -9.22 -4.46
CA SER A 16 -11.76 -8.17 -3.58
C SER A 16 -11.16 -8.74 -2.29
N ASP A 17 -11.78 -9.77 -1.73
CA ASP A 17 -11.35 -10.38 -0.47
C ASP A 17 -10.04 -11.15 -0.65
N GLU A 18 -9.89 -11.86 -1.78
CA GLU A 18 -8.63 -12.51 -2.15
C GLU A 18 -7.51 -11.48 -2.39
N PHE A 19 -7.83 -10.33 -3.00
CA PHE A 19 -6.85 -9.25 -3.16
C PHE A 19 -6.38 -8.70 -1.81
N TRP A 20 -7.29 -8.48 -0.86
CA TRP A 20 -6.94 -7.97 0.48
C TRP A 20 -6.26 -9.00 1.38
N ALA A 21 -6.43 -10.29 1.09
CA ALA A 21 -5.72 -11.37 1.76
C ALA A 21 -4.25 -11.49 1.31
N LEU A 22 -3.92 -10.97 0.12
CA LEU A 22 -2.56 -11.00 -0.43
C LEU A 22 -1.75 -9.80 0.03
N THR A 23 -0.49 -10.06 0.38
CA THR A 23 0.48 -8.97 0.51
C THR A 23 0.81 -8.41 -0.88
N PRO A 24 1.15 -7.11 -0.99
CA PRO A 24 1.57 -6.51 -2.27
C PRO A 24 2.72 -7.28 -2.95
N SER A 25 3.61 -7.90 -2.16
CA SER A 25 4.70 -8.73 -2.64
C SER A 25 4.20 -10.03 -3.27
N GLU A 26 3.24 -10.72 -2.67
CA GLU A 26 2.65 -11.95 -3.22
C GLU A 26 1.89 -11.67 -4.52
N LEU A 27 1.15 -10.56 -4.58
CA LEU A 27 0.48 -10.14 -5.81
C LEU A 27 1.48 -9.90 -6.95
N MET A 28 2.59 -9.20 -6.69
CA MET A 28 3.62 -8.97 -7.72
C MET A 28 4.23 -10.28 -8.22
N VAL A 29 4.48 -11.23 -7.32
CA VAL A 29 4.97 -12.57 -7.70
C VAL A 29 3.96 -13.29 -8.59
N MET A 30 2.67 -13.29 -8.24
CA MET A 30 1.60 -13.91 -9.04
C MET A 30 1.43 -13.26 -10.41
N LEU A 31 1.65 -11.94 -10.52
CA LEU A 31 1.61 -11.19 -11.78
C LEU A 31 2.88 -11.38 -12.64
N GLY A 32 3.77 -12.31 -12.28
CA GLY A 32 5.00 -12.57 -13.03
C GLY A 32 6.04 -11.46 -12.92
N HIS A 33 5.86 -10.50 -12.00
CA HIS A 33 6.85 -9.47 -11.68
C HIS A 33 7.86 -10.04 -10.67
N GLY A 34 8.36 -11.24 -10.96
CA GLY A 34 9.28 -11.99 -10.11
C GLY A 34 10.49 -11.14 -9.74
N SER A 35 10.63 -10.86 -8.44
CA SER A 35 11.83 -10.35 -7.79
C SER A 35 12.49 -9.16 -8.50
N GLY A 36 11.71 -8.12 -8.83
CA GLY A 36 12.20 -6.95 -9.56
C GLY A 36 12.70 -5.78 -8.71
N ASP A 37 12.41 -5.75 -7.40
CA ASP A 37 12.92 -4.69 -6.52
C ASP A 37 13.67 -5.31 -5.36
N ALA A 38 14.90 -4.84 -5.16
CA ALA A 38 15.71 -5.18 -4.00
C ALA A 38 14.87 -5.05 -2.72
N PRO A 39 15.04 -5.94 -1.72
CA PRO A 39 14.29 -5.85 -0.47
C PRO A 39 14.39 -4.42 0.04
N MET A 40 13.25 -3.82 0.43
CA MET A 40 13.14 -2.43 0.89
C MET A 40 14.30 -2.09 1.84
N GLY A 41 15.36 -1.51 1.28
CA GLY A 41 16.58 -1.25 2.02
C GLY A 41 16.41 0.00 2.88
N ARG A 42 17.32 0.18 3.84
CA ARG A 42 17.36 1.38 4.70
C ARG A 42 17.35 2.68 3.90
N ALA A 43 18.01 2.70 2.73
CA ALA A 43 18.02 3.84 1.82
C ALA A 43 16.63 4.14 1.23
N ARG A 44 15.94 3.11 0.72
CA ARG A 44 14.58 3.26 0.16
C ARG A 44 13.58 3.71 1.23
N LEU A 45 13.72 3.21 2.45
CA LEU A 45 12.93 3.67 3.58
C LEU A 45 13.18 5.16 3.88
N ALA A 46 14.43 5.61 3.88
CA ALA A 46 14.77 7.02 4.10
C ALA A 46 14.18 7.93 3.01
N ASP A 47 14.15 7.49 1.75
CA ASP A 47 13.51 8.23 0.67
C ASP A 47 11.99 8.30 0.82
N LEU A 48 11.35 7.21 1.25
CA LEU A 48 9.91 7.19 1.50
C LEU A 48 9.51 8.12 2.65
N LEU A 49 10.26 8.14 3.75
CA LEU A 49 10.01 9.07 4.87
C LEU A 49 10.11 10.54 4.43
N ARG A 50 10.99 10.84 3.46
CA ARG A 50 11.12 12.19 2.89
C ARG A 50 9.96 12.54 1.96
N LEU A 51 9.50 11.57 1.16
CA LEU A 51 8.42 11.75 0.18
C LEU A 51 7.04 11.78 0.84
N TYR A 52 6.86 11.04 1.92
CA TYR A 52 5.62 10.91 2.68
C TYR A 52 5.89 11.21 4.15
N PRO A 53 6.15 12.49 4.50
CA PRO A 53 6.27 12.88 5.90
C PRO A 53 4.93 12.65 6.60
N ASP A 54 4.96 12.04 7.77
CA ASP A 54 3.78 11.86 8.61
C ASP A 54 3.32 13.23 9.12
N ASP A 55 2.48 13.92 8.34
CA ASP A 55 1.78 15.11 8.80
C ASP A 55 0.93 14.76 10.02
N ALA A 56 0.85 15.71 10.96
CA ALA A 56 0.07 15.64 12.21
C ALA A 56 -1.47 15.55 12.03
N ARG A 57 -1.96 15.03 10.89
CA ARG A 57 -3.39 14.76 10.63
C ARG A 57 -3.97 13.73 11.59
N GLY A 58 -3.14 12.89 12.22
CA GLY A 58 -3.54 12.02 13.34
C GLY A 58 -3.79 12.78 14.64
N ALA A 59 -2.93 13.75 14.97
CA ALA A 59 -3.03 14.53 16.22
C ALA A 59 -4.29 15.40 16.27
N THR A 60 -4.77 15.90 15.12
CA THR A 60 -6.02 16.69 15.07
C THR A 60 -7.27 15.84 15.33
N ARG A 61 -7.25 14.52 15.07
CA ARG A 61 -8.37 13.62 15.41
C ARG A 61 -8.38 13.25 16.90
N GLU A 62 -7.22 13.00 17.48
CA GLU A 62 -7.10 12.68 18.91
C GLU A 62 -7.49 13.87 19.80
N MET A 63 -7.11 15.09 19.41
CA MET A 63 -7.45 16.29 20.17
C MET A 63 -8.94 16.68 20.08
N LYS A 64 -9.65 16.25 19.02
CA LYS A 64 -11.12 16.37 18.94
C LYS A 64 -11.84 15.33 19.80
N ALA A 65 -11.31 14.11 19.91
CA ALA A 65 -11.90 13.04 20.70
C ALA A 65 -11.71 13.22 22.23
N GLN A 66 -10.74 14.03 22.65
CA GLN A 66 -10.50 14.36 24.07
C GLN A 66 -11.28 15.59 24.56
N ASN A 67 -12.05 16.25 23.69
CA ASN A 67 -12.82 17.45 24.02
C ASN A 67 -14.34 17.28 23.74
N GLU A 68 -14.81 16.03 23.70
CA GLU A 68 -16.22 15.62 23.76
C GLU A 68 -16.44 14.74 25.00
#